data_AF-A0A2V9W8C8-F1
#
_entry.id   AF-A0A2V9W8C8-F1
#
_cell.length_a   1.000
_cell.length_b   1.000
_cell.length_c   1.000
_cell.angle_alpha   90.00
_cell.angle_beta   90.00
_cell.angle_gamma   90.00
#
_symmetry.space_group_name_H-M   'P 1'
#
loop_
_entity.id
_entity.type
_entity.pdbx_description
1 polymer ?
#
loop_
_entity_poly.entity_id
_entity_poly.type
_entity_poly.pdbx_seq_one_letter_code
_entity_poly.pdbx_strand_id
1 'polypeptide(L)'
;MRKSRPLLSVVVVFIAATFWDAPPLVSQQPTAQQKQQSSGQNEPHPKIGKRTPLVQGAGKALTPVRAQAATEPLRVNPANPRYFTDGSGKAIYLTGSHTWANLMDRGTLHPPQVRFDYPAYMKWMVAHNFNFMRLWTAELPDSADTNDVDENTVAPPWKWLRTGPGRANDGGLKFDLTKLDQSYFDRMRARTITAGQNGIYVSVMLFNGYELQFETNSIDGDPYRASNNINNIDCPANCPTDNSQMSDEVWNIEKTYMQKVIDTVNDLDNVLYEVSNESGSPFSDPWQAKVISFVKQYEATKPKQHPVGMTFQWKGGSDLTLYRSDADWISAGSHVPPSDGTKVIINDTDHAYGAGELKHDGGKGQRAWVWENFTSGSNVAFMDPYLVVWPGRNAPAGKTADPRIGVEPDPFYAPIRDAMGVTLTYANRMNLVAMTPQPSLCSTHFCLANPGTEYLVYQPYAGHFSVNLGAGTYHYEWLDPTSNRITSSGVLSVSKGDHTFTPAYNGDAILYLSHEPNRKAELGSSPPSAQ
;
A
#
# COMPACT_ATOMS: atom_id res chain seq x y z
N MET A 1 34.24 -62.92 -2.36
CA MET A 1 35.19 -61.86 -1.97
C MET A 1 34.59 -60.51 -2.37
N ARG A 2 34.49 -59.55 -1.43
CA ARG A 2 34.29 -58.08 -1.64
C ARG A 2 33.14 -57.66 -2.59
N LYS A 3 32.11 -56.92 -2.18
CA LYS A 3 32.17 -55.60 -1.52
C LYS A 3 30.79 -55.21 -0.95
N SER A 4 30.85 -54.58 0.20
CA SER A 4 29.81 -53.87 0.93
C SER A 4 29.47 -52.51 0.31
N ARG A 5 28.20 -52.10 0.45
CA ARG A 5 27.74 -50.71 0.54
C ARG A 5 26.58 -50.66 1.56
N PRO A 6 26.62 -49.84 2.62
CA PRO A 6 25.42 -49.53 3.39
C PRO A 6 24.78 -48.23 2.90
N LEU A 7 23.44 -48.19 2.94
CA LEU A 7 22.67 -46.96 2.87
C LEU A 7 22.85 -46.17 4.18
N LEU A 8 23.06 -44.86 4.05
CA LEU A 8 22.90 -43.90 5.14
C LEU A 8 21.41 -43.60 5.31
N SER A 9 20.82 -43.98 6.45
CA SER A 9 19.56 -43.41 6.92
C SER A 9 19.87 -42.12 7.67
N VAL A 10 19.43 -40.99 7.14
CA VAL A 10 19.44 -39.71 7.88
C VAL A 10 18.17 -39.67 8.74
N VAL A 11 18.37 -39.70 10.05
CA VAL A 11 17.33 -39.42 11.04
C VAL A 11 17.14 -37.91 11.10
N VAL A 12 15.98 -37.42 10.65
CA VAL A 12 15.53 -36.05 10.91
C VAL A 12 14.77 -36.07 12.24
N VAL A 13 15.34 -35.41 13.25
CA VAL A 13 14.68 -35.17 14.54
C VAL A 13 13.73 -33.99 14.37
N PHE A 14 12.43 -34.24 14.47
CA PHE A 14 11.42 -33.20 14.67
C PHE A 14 11.43 -32.79 16.14
N ILE A 15 11.79 -31.53 16.43
CA ILE A 15 11.48 -30.90 17.72
C ILE A 15 10.16 -30.15 17.53
N ALA A 16 9.08 -30.70 18.07
CA ALA A 16 7.83 -30.00 18.29
C ALA A 16 7.96 -29.20 19.59
N ALA A 17 7.83 -27.87 19.51
CA ALA A 17 7.69 -27.01 20.67
C ALA A 17 6.24 -26.51 20.74
N THR A 18 5.45 -27.13 21.60
CA THR A 18 4.14 -26.65 22.06
C THR A 18 4.33 -25.62 23.16
N PHE A 19 3.73 -24.44 23.05
CA PHE A 19 3.58 -23.51 24.16
C PHE A 19 2.16 -22.95 24.16
N TRP A 20 1.40 -23.26 25.22
CA TRP A 20 0.21 -22.55 25.66
C TRP A 20 0.36 -22.20 27.16
N ASP A 21 -0.16 -21.02 27.49
CA ASP A 21 -0.65 -20.48 28.77
C ASP A 21 0.32 -20.15 29.93
N ALA A 22 0.49 -18.85 30.16
CA ALA A 22 0.72 -18.27 31.49
C ALA A 22 -0.08 -16.95 31.66
N PRO A 23 -0.81 -16.75 32.78
CA PRO A 23 -1.69 -15.59 33.00
C PRO A 23 -0.94 -14.34 33.50
N PRO A 24 -1.53 -13.13 33.37
CA PRO A 24 -0.85 -11.88 33.70
C PRO A 24 -0.83 -11.58 35.20
N LEU A 25 0.34 -11.12 35.67
CA LEU A 25 0.56 -10.59 37.01
C LEU A 25 0.00 -9.17 37.15
N VAL A 26 -0.85 -8.99 38.15
CA VAL A 26 -1.41 -7.71 38.61
C VAL A 26 -0.36 -6.92 39.38
N SER A 27 -0.05 -5.69 38.97
CA SER A 27 0.74 -4.74 39.77
C SER A 27 -0.13 -3.61 40.30
N GLN A 28 -0.20 -3.51 41.63
CA GLN A 28 -0.94 -2.51 42.39
C GLN A 28 -0.31 -1.11 42.33
N GLN A 29 -1.16 -0.07 42.33
CA GLN A 29 -0.81 1.35 42.46
C GLN A 29 -0.33 1.70 43.89
N PRO A 30 0.57 2.69 44.06
CA PRO A 30 0.78 3.36 45.34
C PRO A 30 -0.03 4.65 45.46
N THR A 31 -0.67 4.81 46.63
CA THR A 31 -1.45 5.94 47.12
C THR A 31 -0.60 7.12 47.62
N ALA A 32 -1.19 8.31 47.62
CA ALA A 32 -0.61 9.57 48.09
C ALA A 32 -0.84 9.82 49.60
N GLN A 33 0.13 10.44 50.27
CA GLN A 33 0.10 11.31 51.49
C GLN A 33 1.56 11.42 52.01
N GLN A 34 2.14 12.51 52.55
CA GLN A 34 1.72 13.85 52.92
C GLN A 34 2.98 14.69 53.32
N LYS A 35 3.03 15.95 52.87
CA LYS A 35 3.33 17.21 53.62
C LYS A 35 4.72 17.54 54.24
N GLN A 36 5.16 18.74 53.83
CA GLN A 36 5.73 19.89 54.60
C GLN A 36 7.11 19.78 55.27
N GLN A 37 8.05 20.63 54.80
CA GLN A 37 8.58 21.76 55.60
C GLN A 37 9.47 22.70 54.77
N SER A 38 9.38 24.00 55.09
CA SER A 38 10.09 25.14 54.49
C SER A 38 11.25 25.62 55.37
N SER A 39 12.27 26.24 54.75
CA SER A 39 13.23 27.28 55.23
C SER A 39 14.62 26.98 54.66
N GLY A 40 15.52 27.89 54.28
CA GLY A 40 15.57 29.35 54.20
C GLY A 40 17.00 29.75 53.74
N GLN A 41 17.09 30.80 52.92
CA GLN A 41 18.19 31.77 52.71
C GLN A 41 19.63 31.38 52.23
N ASN A 42 19.98 32.03 51.10
CA ASN A 42 21.18 32.81 50.72
C ASN A 42 22.60 32.20 50.71
N GLU A 43 23.23 32.19 49.52
CA GLU A 43 24.49 32.93 49.23
C GLU A 43 24.74 33.06 47.69
N PRO A 44 25.49 34.08 47.20
CA PRO A 44 25.61 34.44 45.77
C PRO A 44 26.94 34.03 45.12
N HIS A 45 26.97 33.85 43.78
CA HIS A 45 28.07 34.06 42.79
C HIS A 45 27.93 33.07 41.58
N PRO A 46 28.49 33.33 40.38
CA PRO A 46 28.60 34.54 39.57
C PRO A 46 27.90 34.38 38.18
N LYS A 47 27.79 35.48 37.43
CA LYS A 47 27.16 35.57 36.10
C LYS A 47 27.82 34.64 35.07
N ILE A 48 27.13 33.59 34.66
CA ILE A 48 27.42 32.86 33.41
C ILE A 48 26.72 33.60 32.26
N GLY A 49 27.50 33.94 31.23
CA GLY A 49 27.02 34.65 30.05
C GLY A 49 25.83 33.95 29.41
N LYS A 50 24.84 34.73 29.00
CA LYS A 50 23.71 34.29 28.18
C LYS A 50 24.26 33.56 26.95
N ARG A 51 24.21 32.23 26.93
CA ARG A 51 24.06 31.49 25.68
C ARG A 51 22.66 31.84 25.18
N THR A 52 22.61 32.73 24.20
CA THR A 52 21.42 32.93 23.38
C THR A 52 21.02 31.56 22.84
N PRO A 53 19.80 31.05 23.09
CA PRO A 53 19.33 29.91 22.35
C PRO A 53 19.33 30.32 20.87
N LEU A 54 20.06 29.59 20.04
CA LEU A 54 19.82 29.62 18.61
C LEU A 54 18.37 29.16 18.44
N VAL A 55 17.47 30.11 18.24
CA VAL A 55 16.14 29.82 17.71
C VAL A 55 16.40 29.22 16.33
N GLN A 56 16.34 27.89 16.23
CA GLN A 56 16.24 27.19 14.95
C GLN A 56 15.08 27.86 14.22
N GLY A 57 15.39 28.59 13.14
CA GLY A 57 14.34 29.09 12.26
C GLY A 57 13.51 27.90 11.82
N ALA A 58 12.20 27.93 12.04
CA ALA A 58 11.30 26.90 11.56
C ALA A 58 11.54 26.77 10.04
N GLY A 59 12.05 25.62 9.59
CA GLY A 59 12.51 25.40 8.21
C GLY A 59 11.47 25.76 7.15
N LYS A 60 11.78 25.76 5.86
CA LYS A 60 10.76 26.05 4.83
C LYS A 60 9.84 24.84 4.64
N ALA A 61 8.51 25.02 4.61
CA ALA A 61 7.61 23.91 4.27
C ALA A 61 7.93 23.37 2.87
N LEU A 62 7.97 22.04 2.71
CA LEU A 62 8.15 21.42 1.41
C LEU A 62 6.90 21.66 0.55
N THR A 63 7.08 22.20 -0.65
CA THR A 63 5.98 22.38 -1.60
C THR A 63 5.70 21.06 -2.30
N PRO A 64 4.47 20.50 -2.22
CA PRO A 64 4.15 19.25 -2.89
C PRO A 64 4.28 19.37 -4.41
N VAL A 65 4.82 18.33 -5.04
CA VAL A 65 4.81 18.17 -6.51
C VAL A 65 3.92 16.99 -6.85
N ARG A 66 2.71 17.30 -7.33
CA ARG A 66 1.67 16.32 -7.70
C ARG A 66 2.08 15.53 -8.94
N ALA A 67 1.56 14.30 -9.02
CA ALA A 67 1.52 13.56 -10.27
C ALA A 67 0.57 14.24 -11.28
N GLN A 68 0.90 14.11 -12.56
CA GLN A 68 0.02 14.50 -13.65
C GLN A 68 -0.95 13.36 -13.98
N ALA A 69 -2.01 13.67 -14.73
CA ALA A 69 -2.87 12.63 -15.27
C ALA A 69 -2.07 11.72 -16.22
N ALA A 70 -2.38 10.42 -16.18
CA ALA A 70 -1.78 9.43 -17.06
C ALA A 70 -2.08 9.77 -18.53
N THR A 71 -1.06 9.68 -19.39
CA THR A 71 -1.20 9.96 -20.82
C THR A 71 -1.33 8.70 -21.68
N GLU A 72 -0.86 7.57 -21.18
CA GLU A 72 -0.99 6.22 -21.75
C GLU A 72 -1.04 5.20 -20.61
N PRO A 73 -1.46 3.94 -20.86
CA PRO A 73 -1.34 2.87 -19.88
C PRO A 73 0.09 2.74 -19.35
N LEU A 74 0.20 2.42 -18.06
CA LEU A 74 1.49 2.11 -17.45
C LEU A 74 2.12 0.89 -18.13
N ARG A 75 3.43 0.98 -18.33
CA ARG A 75 4.29 -0.12 -18.79
C ARG A 75 5.59 -0.10 -18.02
N VAL A 76 6.25 -1.24 -17.85
CA VAL A 76 7.54 -1.30 -17.15
C VAL A 76 8.52 -0.35 -17.84
N ASN A 77 9.18 0.53 -17.07
CA ASN A 77 10.11 1.48 -17.64
C ASN A 77 11.38 0.73 -18.11
N PRO A 78 11.78 0.83 -19.40
CA PRO A 78 12.88 0.05 -19.93
C PRO A 78 14.26 0.48 -19.40
N ALA A 79 14.41 1.73 -18.96
CA ALA A 79 15.66 2.24 -18.39
C ALA A 79 15.75 1.98 -16.88
N ASN A 80 14.61 1.93 -16.18
CA ASN A 80 14.54 1.60 -14.77
C ASN A 80 13.34 0.70 -14.46
N PRO A 81 13.47 -0.63 -14.57
CA PRO A 81 12.34 -1.56 -14.48
C PRO A 81 11.76 -1.72 -13.07
N ARG A 82 12.25 -0.95 -12.08
CA ARG A 82 11.64 -0.82 -10.74
C ARG A 82 10.38 0.03 -10.73
N TYR A 83 10.21 0.83 -11.78
CA TYR A 83 9.10 1.76 -11.92
C TYR A 83 8.38 1.54 -13.25
N PHE A 84 7.16 2.01 -13.32
CA PHE A 84 6.43 2.12 -14.57
C PHE A 84 6.78 3.42 -15.32
N THR A 85 6.30 3.53 -16.56
CA THR A 85 6.22 4.75 -17.36
C THR A 85 4.88 4.79 -18.10
N ASP A 86 4.39 5.98 -18.45
CA ASP A 86 3.04 6.27 -18.98
C ASP A 86 3.07 6.93 -20.36
N GLY A 87 4.13 6.72 -21.14
CA GLY A 87 4.34 7.42 -22.41
C GLY A 87 5.22 8.65 -22.31
N SER A 88 5.30 9.28 -21.13
CA SER A 88 6.07 10.50 -20.92
C SER A 88 7.60 10.31 -20.94
N GLY A 89 8.07 9.06 -20.86
CA GLY A 89 9.48 8.73 -20.67
C GLY A 89 9.98 8.92 -19.23
N LYS A 90 9.12 9.37 -18.31
CA LYS A 90 9.43 9.45 -16.87
C LYS A 90 9.22 8.11 -16.17
N ALA A 91 9.94 7.90 -15.08
CA ALA A 91 9.61 6.86 -14.12
C ALA A 91 8.46 7.35 -13.23
N ILE A 92 7.41 6.54 -13.13
CA ILE A 92 6.22 6.82 -12.32
C ILE A 92 6.36 6.06 -11.00
N TYR A 93 6.52 6.81 -9.91
CA TYR A 93 6.45 6.29 -8.55
C TYR A 93 5.00 6.30 -8.08
N LEU A 94 4.50 5.14 -7.67
CA LEU A 94 3.15 4.95 -7.15
C LEU A 94 3.17 5.00 -5.62
N THR A 95 2.33 5.85 -5.06
CA THR A 95 2.13 5.97 -3.63
C THR A 95 0.73 6.45 -3.29
N GLY A 96 0.06 5.73 -2.39
CA GLY A 96 -1.22 6.19 -1.89
C GLY A 96 -1.97 5.21 -1.03
N SER A 97 -3.16 5.65 -0.61
CA SER A 97 -4.03 4.94 0.31
C SER A 97 -5.12 4.18 -0.44
N HIS A 98 -5.58 3.08 0.15
CA HIS A 98 -6.82 2.41 -0.20
C HIS A 98 -7.55 1.97 1.06
N THR A 99 -8.85 1.70 0.92
CA THR A 99 -9.73 1.25 2.00
C THR A 99 -10.81 0.35 1.40
N TRP A 100 -11.35 -0.55 2.20
CA TRP A 100 -12.24 -1.61 1.73
C TRP A 100 -13.56 -1.12 1.12
N ALA A 101 -14.07 0.03 1.59
CA ALA A 101 -15.33 0.60 1.12
C ALA A 101 -15.23 1.37 -0.22
N ASN A 102 -14.04 1.46 -0.82
CA ASN A 102 -13.76 2.38 -1.91
C ASN A 102 -14.26 1.95 -3.29
N LEU A 103 -14.91 0.78 -3.42
CA LEU A 103 -15.84 0.44 -4.52
C LEU A 103 -17.24 0.11 -4.00
N MET A 104 -17.34 -0.87 -3.10
CA MET A 104 -18.58 -1.36 -2.51
C MET A 104 -18.70 -0.79 -1.11
N ASP A 105 -19.86 -0.23 -0.74
CA ASP A 105 -20.00 0.38 0.58
C ASP A 105 -19.97 -0.73 1.65
N ARG A 106 -19.24 -0.51 2.75
CA ARG A 106 -19.09 -1.47 3.87
C ARG A 106 -19.49 -0.84 5.20
N GLY A 107 -19.84 -1.68 6.17
CA GLY A 107 -20.17 -1.28 7.54
C GLY A 107 -20.51 -2.48 8.43
N THR A 108 -21.17 -2.23 9.55
CA THR A 108 -21.62 -3.25 10.52
C THR A 108 -23.14 -3.41 10.60
N LEU A 109 -23.87 -2.60 9.83
CA LEU A 109 -25.32 -2.67 9.73
C LEU A 109 -25.73 -3.41 8.45
N HIS A 110 -26.82 -4.19 8.53
CA HIS A 110 -27.35 -4.95 7.39
C HIS A 110 -28.70 -4.37 6.90
N PRO A 111 -28.78 -3.76 5.70
CA PRO A 111 -27.66 -3.36 4.83
C PRO A 111 -26.90 -2.15 5.41
N PRO A 112 -25.67 -1.86 4.94
CA PRO A 112 -24.89 -0.73 5.41
C PRO A 112 -25.66 0.57 5.20
N GLN A 113 -25.74 1.38 6.25
CA GLN A 113 -26.52 2.62 6.24
C GLN A 113 -25.70 3.87 5.89
N VAL A 114 -24.38 3.71 5.81
CA VAL A 114 -23.43 4.78 5.50
C VAL A 114 -22.83 4.50 4.14
N ARG A 115 -23.06 5.41 3.19
CA ARG A 115 -22.44 5.34 1.88
C ARG A 115 -21.03 5.90 1.96
N PHE A 116 -20.10 5.30 1.22
CA PHE A 116 -18.75 5.82 1.10
C PHE A 116 -18.77 7.16 0.35
N ASP A 117 -18.33 8.23 1.01
CA ASP A 117 -18.21 9.56 0.39
C ASP A 117 -16.96 9.61 -0.50
N TYR A 118 -17.10 9.06 -1.71
CA TYR A 118 -16.02 8.98 -2.68
C TYR A 118 -15.48 10.36 -3.10
N PRO A 119 -16.31 11.41 -3.32
CA PRO A 119 -15.80 12.76 -3.55
C PRO A 119 -14.93 13.31 -2.40
N ALA A 120 -15.35 13.13 -1.14
CA ALA A 120 -14.54 13.55 0.01
C ALA A 120 -13.24 12.76 0.10
N TYR A 121 -13.29 11.45 -0.16
CA TYR A 121 -12.11 10.59 -0.22
C TYR A 121 -11.13 11.05 -1.30
N MET A 122 -11.59 11.37 -2.52
CA MET A 122 -10.72 11.89 -3.58
C MET A 122 -10.08 13.24 -3.23
N LYS A 123 -10.84 14.16 -2.63
CA LYS A 123 -10.29 15.43 -2.12
C LYS A 123 -9.22 15.18 -1.07
N TRP A 124 -9.44 14.21 -0.18
CA TRP A 124 -8.49 13.82 0.85
C TRP A 124 -7.22 13.17 0.27
N MET A 125 -7.35 12.28 -0.73
CA MET A 125 -6.23 11.67 -1.45
C MET A 125 -5.35 12.73 -2.12
N VAL A 126 -5.96 13.69 -2.81
CA VAL A 126 -5.26 14.81 -3.45
C VAL A 126 -4.54 15.69 -2.43
N ALA A 127 -5.17 15.96 -1.29
CA ALA A 127 -4.57 16.77 -0.22
C ALA A 127 -3.32 16.14 0.41
N HIS A 128 -3.25 14.80 0.45
CA HIS A 128 -2.07 14.05 0.92
C HIS A 128 -1.03 13.80 -0.18
N ASN A 129 -1.23 14.39 -1.36
CA ASN A 129 -0.37 14.16 -2.51
C ASN A 129 -0.27 12.67 -2.93
N PHE A 130 -1.37 11.90 -2.85
CA PHE A 130 -1.39 10.51 -3.33
C PHE A 130 -1.69 10.42 -4.82
N ASN A 131 -1.18 9.37 -5.46
CA ASN A 131 -1.39 9.07 -6.88
C ASN A 131 -1.71 7.58 -7.15
N PHE A 132 -1.99 6.78 -6.13
CA PHE A 132 -2.33 5.36 -6.30
C PHE A 132 -3.38 4.91 -5.28
N MET A 133 -4.25 3.98 -5.68
CA MET A 133 -5.11 3.22 -4.77
C MET A 133 -5.41 1.83 -5.35
N ARG A 134 -5.60 0.82 -4.47
CA ARG A 134 -6.33 -0.41 -4.78
C ARG A 134 -7.83 -0.14 -4.70
N LEU A 135 -8.61 -0.61 -5.66
CA LEU A 135 -10.07 -0.50 -5.71
C LEU A 135 -10.66 -1.85 -5.31
N TRP A 136 -11.09 -1.95 -4.05
CA TRP A 136 -11.46 -3.20 -3.40
C TRP A 136 -12.76 -3.78 -3.96
N THR A 137 -12.83 -5.09 -4.13
CA THR A 137 -14.10 -5.80 -4.34
C THR A 137 -14.40 -6.69 -3.14
N ALA A 138 -15.63 -7.18 -3.05
CA ALA A 138 -16.03 -8.20 -2.10
C ALA A 138 -16.61 -9.43 -2.83
N GLU A 139 -16.59 -10.57 -2.16
CA GLU A 139 -17.21 -11.83 -2.57
C GLU A 139 -18.46 -12.14 -1.74
N LEU A 140 -18.46 -11.75 -0.46
CA LEU A 140 -19.49 -12.10 0.52
C LEU A 140 -20.32 -10.87 0.97
N PRO A 141 -21.65 -10.94 0.84
CA PRO A 141 -22.58 -9.95 1.42
C PRO A 141 -22.48 -9.78 2.94
N ASP A 142 -22.28 -10.87 3.65
CA ASP A 142 -22.21 -10.93 5.10
C ASP A 142 -20.99 -11.77 5.51
N SER A 143 -19.83 -11.12 5.58
CA SER A 143 -18.66 -11.79 6.13
C SER A 143 -18.83 -11.98 7.63
N ALA A 144 -18.52 -13.16 8.16
CA ALA A 144 -18.52 -13.40 9.60
C ALA A 144 -17.09 -13.65 10.06
N ASP A 145 -16.22 -12.67 9.87
CA ASP A 145 -14.92 -12.74 10.53
C ASP A 145 -15.08 -12.29 11.99
N THR A 146 -14.61 -13.13 12.92
CA THR A 146 -14.42 -12.73 14.31
C THR A 146 -13.28 -11.73 14.50
N ASN A 147 -12.38 -11.62 13.53
CA ASN A 147 -11.27 -10.66 13.53
C ASN A 147 -11.67 -9.34 12.88
N ASP A 148 -12.48 -9.35 11.81
CA ASP A 148 -12.86 -8.17 11.01
C ASP A 148 -14.34 -7.73 11.21
N VAL A 149 -14.86 -7.92 12.43
CA VAL A 149 -16.25 -7.61 12.84
C VAL A 149 -16.69 -6.15 12.63
N ASP A 150 -15.76 -5.25 12.37
CA ASP A 150 -16.00 -3.80 12.36
C ASP A 150 -16.29 -3.24 10.95
N GLU A 151 -16.33 -4.08 9.92
CA GLU A 151 -16.77 -3.72 8.54
C GLU A 151 -17.32 -4.90 7.71
N ASN A 152 -17.91 -5.87 8.39
CA ASN A 152 -18.23 -7.20 7.87
C ASN A 152 -19.44 -7.26 6.91
N THR A 153 -20.20 -6.17 6.78
CA THR A 153 -21.35 -6.12 5.88
C THR A 153 -21.05 -5.35 4.61
N VAL A 154 -21.43 -5.88 3.46
CA VAL A 154 -21.23 -5.23 2.16
C VAL A 154 -22.56 -4.88 1.50
N ALA A 155 -22.66 -3.64 1.00
CA ALA A 155 -23.83 -3.16 0.28
C ALA A 155 -23.72 -3.42 -1.24
N PRO A 156 -24.86 -3.57 -1.95
CA PRO A 156 -24.89 -3.49 -3.40
C PRO A 156 -24.25 -2.19 -3.95
N PRO A 157 -23.77 -2.20 -5.20
CA PRO A 157 -24.01 -3.20 -6.24
C PRO A 157 -23.09 -4.42 -6.18
N TRP A 158 -23.52 -5.54 -6.77
CA TRP A 158 -22.81 -6.83 -6.79
C TRP A 158 -22.26 -7.15 -8.18
N LYS A 159 -21.38 -8.15 -8.31
CA LYS A 159 -20.91 -8.61 -9.65
C LYS A 159 -22.06 -9.15 -10.51
N TRP A 160 -22.99 -9.89 -9.88
CA TRP A 160 -24.17 -10.50 -10.52
C TRP A 160 -25.47 -9.95 -9.95
N LEU A 161 -26.53 -9.97 -10.77
CA LEU A 161 -27.87 -9.59 -10.35
C LEU A 161 -28.46 -10.61 -9.37
N ARG A 162 -29.19 -10.11 -8.39
CA ARG A 162 -30.05 -10.93 -7.51
C ARG A 162 -31.49 -10.91 -8.02
N THR A 163 -31.84 -11.85 -8.89
CA THR A 163 -33.15 -11.88 -9.54
C THR A 163 -34.18 -12.74 -8.81
N GLY A 164 -33.75 -13.70 -7.98
CA GLY A 164 -34.61 -14.81 -7.58
C GLY A 164 -35.02 -15.69 -8.78
N PRO A 165 -35.92 -16.67 -8.60
CA PRO A 165 -36.78 -16.86 -7.43
C PRO A 165 -36.06 -17.37 -6.18
N GLY A 166 -36.71 -17.22 -5.04
CA GLY A 166 -36.21 -17.67 -3.73
C GLY A 166 -35.26 -16.68 -3.06
N ARG A 167 -34.88 -17.02 -1.82
CA ARG A 167 -33.90 -16.27 -1.02
C ARG A 167 -32.60 -17.05 -0.88
N ALA A 168 -31.49 -16.34 -0.86
CA ALA A 168 -30.20 -16.85 -0.41
C ALA A 168 -30.16 -16.92 1.13
N ASN A 169 -29.13 -17.54 1.69
CA ASN A 169 -28.96 -17.74 3.13
C ASN A 169 -28.76 -16.43 3.93
N ASP A 170 -28.27 -15.37 3.28
CA ASP A 170 -28.20 -13.99 3.79
C ASP A 170 -29.57 -13.26 3.84
N GLY A 171 -30.64 -13.93 3.42
CA GLY A 171 -31.98 -13.37 3.34
C GLY A 171 -32.23 -12.49 2.10
N GLY A 172 -31.21 -12.18 1.30
CA GLY A 172 -31.35 -11.52 0.00
C GLY A 172 -32.02 -12.40 -1.06
N LEU A 173 -32.37 -11.85 -2.22
CA LEU A 173 -32.76 -12.69 -3.36
C LEU A 173 -31.55 -13.50 -3.83
N LYS A 174 -31.81 -14.71 -4.35
CA LYS A 174 -30.76 -15.52 -4.99
C LYS A 174 -30.14 -14.81 -6.19
N PHE A 175 -28.85 -15.02 -6.39
CA PHE A 175 -28.09 -14.55 -7.55
C PHE A 175 -28.48 -15.29 -8.84
N ASP A 176 -28.35 -14.60 -9.96
CA ASP A 176 -28.31 -15.17 -11.31
C ASP A 176 -26.91 -14.94 -11.90
N LEU A 177 -26.06 -15.95 -11.81
CA LEU A 177 -24.66 -15.91 -12.24
C LEU A 177 -24.49 -15.77 -13.76
N THR A 178 -25.59 -15.87 -14.52
CA THR A 178 -25.59 -15.60 -15.98
C THR A 178 -25.86 -14.13 -16.31
N LYS A 179 -26.19 -13.29 -15.31
CA LYS A 179 -26.52 -11.89 -15.49
C LYS A 179 -25.68 -10.99 -14.61
N LEU A 180 -24.76 -10.27 -15.25
CA LEU A 180 -23.97 -9.23 -14.61
C LEU A 180 -24.84 -8.04 -14.20
N ASP A 181 -24.56 -7.44 -13.04
CA ASP A 181 -25.23 -6.22 -12.58
C ASP A 181 -24.49 -4.99 -13.11
N GLN A 182 -25.09 -4.33 -14.10
CA GLN A 182 -24.50 -3.16 -14.76
C GLN A 182 -24.13 -2.03 -13.78
N SER A 183 -24.84 -1.90 -12.64
CA SER A 183 -24.58 -0.82 -11.68
C SER A 183 -23.25 -0.98 -10.92
N TYR A 184 -22.72 -2.20 -10.80
CA TYR A 184 -21.37 -2.46 -10.26
C TYR A 184 -20.30 -1.91 -11.21
N PHE A 185 -20.43 -2.20 -12.50
CA PHE A 185 -19.51 -1.75 -13.54
C PHE A 185 -19.62 -0.23 -13.76
N ASP A 186 -20.81 0.35 -13.71
CA ASP A 186 -21.01 1.80 -13.80
C ASP A 186 -20.32 2.52 -12.64
N ARG A 187 -20.43 1.99 -11.42
CA ARG A 187 -19.76 2.53 -10.23
C ARG A 187 -18.23 2.43 -10.36
N MET A 188 -17.72 1.26 -10.75
CA MET A 188 -16.29 1.06 -11.01
C MET A 188 -15.76 2.08 -12.01
N ARG A 189 -16.41 2.20 -13.18
CA ARG A 189 -16.02 3.14 -14.22
C ARG A 189 -16.03 4.58 -13.71
N ALA A 190 -17.09 5.01 -13.04
CA ALA A 190 -17.22 6.38 -12.55
C ALA A 190 -16.13 6.73 -11.51
N ARG A 191 -15.84 5.79 -10.59
CA ARG A 191 -14.78 5.97 -9.59
C ARG A 191 -13.40 6.03 -10.27
N THR A 192 -13.09 5.12 -11.20
CA THR A 192 -11.81 5.10 -11.93
C THR A 192 -11.60 6.36 -12.78
N ILE A 193 -12.63 6.87 -13.46
CA ILE A 193 -12.57 8.14 -14.21
C ILE A 193 -12.25 9.30 -13.26
N THR A 194 -12.96 9.39 -12.13
CA THR A 194 -12.76 10.46 -11.15
C THR A 194 -11.34 10.42 -10.57
N ALA A 195 -10.82 9.23 -10.27
CA ALA A 195 -9.45 9.06 -9.82
C ALA A 195 -8.44 9.55 -10.89
N GLY A 196 -8.64 9.16 -12.15
CA GLY A 196 -7.78 9.55 -13.27
C GLY A 196 -7.73 11.06 -13.48
N GLN A 197 -8.88 11.74 -13.37
CA GLN A 197 -8.97 13.21 -13.42
C GLN A 197 -8.17 13.90 -12.31
N ASN A 198 -7.89 13.20 -11.20
CA ASN A 198 -7.11 13.70 -10.07
C ASN A 198 -5.65 13.21 -10.07
N GLY A 199 -5.19 12.57 -11.15
CA GLY A 199 -3.84 12.01 -11.27
C GLY A 199 -3.61 10.78 -10.39
N ILE A 200 -4.65 9.98 -10.16
CA ILE A 200 -4.60 8.77 -9.32
C ILE A 200 -4.77 7.53 -10.19
N TYR A 201 -3.78 6.64 -10.12
CA TYR A 201 -3.80 5.30 -10.68
C TYR A 201 -4.62 4.35 -9.81
N VAL A 202 -5.32 3.41 -10.44
CA VAL A 202 -6.26 2.50 -9.80
C VAL A 202 -5.88 1.07 -10.12
N SER A 203 -5.50 0.31 -9.09
CA SER A 203 -5.43 -1.15 -9.15
C SER A 203 -6.84 -1.73 -8.98
N VAL A 204 -7.46 -2.16 -10.07
CA VAL A 204 -8.78 -2.81 -10.06
C VAL A 204 -8.60 -4.25 -9.57
N MET A 205 -9.02 -4.51 -8.34
CA MET A 205 -8.98 -5.83 -7.74
C MET A 205 -10.10 -6.70 -8.33
N LEU A 206 -9.73 -7.83 -8.93
CA LEU A 206 -10.69 -8.74 -9.56
C LEU A 206 -11.37 -9.65 -8.53
N PHE A 207 -10.63 -10.08 -7.51
CA PHE A 207 -11.07 -11.05 -6.51
C PHE A 207 -10.63 -10.68 -5.09
N ASN A 208 -11.42 -11.09 -4.09
CA ASN A 208 -11.01 -11.07 -2.69
C ASN A 208 -11.01 -12.49 -2.11
N GLY A 209 -9.89 -13.20 -2.28
CA GLY A 209 -9.72 -14.58 -1.85
C GLY A 209 -9.72 -14.77 -0.32
N TYR A 210 -9.41 -13.71 0.43
CA TYR A 210 -9.47 -13.72 1.89
C TYR A 210 -10.86 -14.12 2.39
N GLU A 211 -11.91 -13.49 1.84
CA GLU A 211 -13.30 -13.71 2.31
C GLU A 211 -13.71 -15.17 2.11
N LEU A 212 -13.36 -15.74 0.96
CA LEU A 212 -13.66 -17.14 0.64
C LEU A 212 -12.90 -18.12 1.53
N GLN A 213 -11.67 -17.78 1.94
CA GLN A 213 -10.85 -18.64 2.78
C GLN A 213 -11.22 -18.57 4.27
N PHE A 214 -11.60 -17.39 4.77
CA PHE A 214 -11.66 -17.13 6.21
C PHE A 214 -12.99 -16.61 6.71
N GLU A 215 -13.87 -16.09 5.85
CA GLU A 215 -15.05 -15.34 6.28
C GLU A 215 -16.40 -15.99 5.90
N THR A 216 -16.35 -17.11 5.16
CA THR A 216 -17.53 -17.91 4.84
C THR A 216 -18.24 -18.41 6.09
N ASN A 217 -19.58 -18.42 6.06
CA ASN A 217 -20.41 -18.80 7.20
C ASN A 217 -21.82 -19.24 6.76
N SER A 218 -22.72 -19.53 7.70
CA SER A 218 -24.04 -20.08 7.36
C SER A 218 -25.02 -19.06 6.74
N ILE A 219 -24.75 -17.76 6.84
CA ILE A 219 -25.60 -16.66 6.36
C ILE A 219 -24.86 -15.69 5.42
N ASP A 220 -23.70 -16.11 4.89
CA ASP A 220 -22.78 -15.25 4.14
C ASP A 220 -23.31 -14.70 2.82
N GLY A 221 -24.27 -15.37 2.20
CA GLY A 221 -24.74 -15.04 0.87
C GLY A 221 -23.77 -15.41 -0.24
N ASP A 222 -22.83 -16.34 -0.02
CA ASP A 222 -21.82 -16.74 -1.02
C ASP A 222 -22.50 -17.09 -2.37
N PRO A 223 -22.24 -16.32 -3.46
CA PRO A 223 -22.91 -16.50 -4.74
C PRO A 223 -22.67 -17.88 -5.37
N TYR A 224 -21.56 -18.54 -5.02
CA TYR A 224 -21.15 -19.83 -5.58
C TYR A 224 -21.73 -21.06 -4.86
N ARG A 225 -22.59 -20.88 -3.86
CA ARG A 225 -23.33 -21.97 -3.22
C ARG A 225 -24.68 -22.20 -3.90
N ALA A 226 -25.07 -23.46 -4.11
CA ALA A 226 -26.34 -23.77 -4.79
C ALA A 226 -27.58 -23.27 -4.01
N SER A 227 -27.45 -23.06 -2.71
CA SER A 227 -28.48 -22.41 -1.89
C SER A 227 -28.70 -20.93 -2.26
N ASN A 228 -27.71 -20.27 -2.86
CA ASN A 228 -27.66 -18.82 -3.00
C ASN A 228 -27.76 -18.32 -4.44
N ASN A 229 -27.64 -19.20 -5.44
CA ASN A 229 -27.90 -18.88 -6.85
C ASN A 229 -29.04 -19.72 -7.45
N ILE A 230 -29.63 -19.24 -8.56
CA ILE A 230 -30.68 -19.94 -9.31
C ILE A 230 -30.14 -20.90 -10.38
N ASN A 231 -28.83 -20.87 -10.61
CA ASN A 231 -28.15 -21.58 -11.67
C ASN A 231 -27.78 -23.02 -11.27
N ASN A 232 -28.01 -23.39 -10.00
CA ASN A 232 -27.59 -24.66 -9.39
C ASN A 232 -26.06 -24.87 -9.38
N ILE A 233 -25.30 -23.78 -9.37
CA ILE A 233 -23.85 -23.83 -9.17
C ILE A 233 -23.58 -24.09 -7.70
N ASP A 234 -22.81 -25.12 -7.38
CA ASP A 234 -22.26 -25.35 -6.04
C ASP A 234 -20.75 -25.53 -6.14
N CYS A 235 -20.02 -24.53 -5.66
CA CYS A 235 -18.56 -24.52 -5.64
C CYS A 235 -18.08 -24.15 -4.24
N PRO A 236 -18.00 -25.14 -3.32
CA PRO A 236 -17.68 -24.89 -1.92
C PRO A 236 -16.17 -24.69 -1.68
N ALA A 237 -15.82 -24.48 -0.41
CA ALA A 237 -14.44 -24.30 0.07
C ALA A 237 -13.76 -23.09 -0.56
N ASN A 238 -12.58 -23.26 -1.17
CA ASN A 238 -11.81 -22.14 -1.73
C ASN A 238 -12.16 -21.87 -3.20
N CYS A 239 -13.25 -22.43 -3.72
CA CYS A 239 -13.71 -22.09 -5.07
C CYS A 239 -14.28 -20.65 -5.09
N PRO A 240 -14.06 -19.84 -6.15
CA PRO A 240 -13.42 -20.14 -7.44
C PRO A 240 -11.91 -19.90 -7.50
N THR A 241 -11.19 -19.83 -6.38
CA THR A 241 -9.74 -19.54 -6.35
C THR A 241 -8.85 -20.78 -6.33
N ASP A 242 -9.42 -21.98 -6.51
CA ASP A 242 -8.69 -23.26 -6.63
C ASP A 242 -9.04 -23.98 -7.95
N ASN A 243 -8.08 -24.09 -8.87
CA ASN A 243 -8.25 -24.78 -10.15
C ASN A 243 -8.65 -26.26 -10.00
N SER A 244 -8.30 -26.92 -8.89
CA SER A 244 -8.65 -28.32 -8.65
C SER A 244 -10.11 -28.52 -8.23
N GLN A 245 -10.77 -27.44 -7.78
CA GLN A 245 -12.16 -27.45 -7.30
C GLN A 245 -13.11 -26.76 -8.30
N MET A 246 -12.59 -25.86 -9.13
CA MET A 246 -13.38 -25.08 -10.07
C MET A 246 -13.72 -25.86 -11.34
N SER A 247 -15.02 -25.93 -11.68
CA SER A 247 -15.51 -26.51 -12.93
C SER A 247 -15.30 -25.56 -14.13
N ASP A 248 -15.41 -26.09 -15.35
CA ASP A 248 -15.40 -25.27 -16.57
C ASP A 248 -16.55 -24.25 -16.61
N GLU A 249 -17.70 -24.61 -16.02
CA GLU A 249 -18.86 -23.72 -15.93
C GLU A 249 -18.57 -22.53 -15.02
N VAL A 250 -18.02 -22.76 -13.82
CA VAL A 250 -17.61 -21.69 -12.90
C VAL A 250 -16.52 -20.82 -13.53
N TRP A 251 -15.54 -21.43 -14.19
CA TRP A 251 -14.53 -20.67 -14.93
C TRP A 251 -15.12 -19.82 -16.07
N ASN A 252 -16.17 -20.28 -16.75
CA ASN A 252 -16.85 -19.48 -17.78
C ASN A 252 -17.62 -18.29 -17.19
N ILE A 253 -18.22 -18.44 -16.01
CA ILE A 253 -18.83 -17.34 -15.26
C ILE A 253 -17.76 -16.29 -14.93
N GLU A 254 -16.62 -16.72 -14.39
CA GLU A 254 -15.52 -15.83 -14.02
C GLU A 254 -14.89 -15.11 -15.21
N LYS A 255 -14.69 -15.81 -16.34
CA LYS A 255 -14.25 -15.17 -17.58
C LYS A 255 -15.21 -14.09 -18.04
N THR A 256 -16.52 -14.34 -17.97
CA THR A 256 -17.52 -13.36 -18.41
C THR A 256 -17.47 -12.10 -17.53
N TYR A 257 -17.30 -12.28 -16.22
CA TYR A 257 -17.07 -11.18 -15.27
C TYR A 257 -15.78 -10.40 -15.61
N MET A 258 -14.64 -11.09 -15.73
CA MET A 258 -13.36 -10.44 -16.04
C MET A 258 -13.37 -9.70 -17.38
N GLN A 259 -14.00 -10.27 -18.41
CA GLN A 259 -14.18 -9.60 -19.71
C GLN A 259 -14.96 -8.30 -19.55
N LYS A 260 -16.04 -8.32 -18.76
CA LYS A 260 -16.85 -7.13 -18.51
C LYS A 260 -16.06 -6.08 -17.71
N VAL A 261 -15.26 -6.47 -16.72
CA VAL A 261 -14.37 -5.53 -16.00
C VAL A 261 -13.42 -4.86 -17.00
N ILE A 262 -12.69 -5.63 -17.80
CA ILE A 262 -11.75 -5.12 -18.80
C ILE A 262 -12.48 -4.18 -19.77
N ASP A 263 -13.60 -4.60 -20.36
CA ASP A 263 -14.36 -3.78 -21.30
C ASP A 263 -14.91 -2.48 -20.67
N THR A 264 -15.12 -2.47 -19.35
CA THR A 264 -15.62 -1.32 -18.61
C THR A 264 -14.56 -0.25 -18.40
N VAL A 265 -13.28 -0.60 -18.34
CA VAL A 265 -12.19 0.34 -17.99
C VAL A 265 -11.05 0.40 -19.01
N ASN A 266 -11.08 -0.42 -20.07
CA ASN A 266 -9.96 -0.53 -21.01
C ASN A 266 -9.59 0.78 -21.69
N ASP A 267 -10.50 1.72 -21.89
CA ASP A 267 -10.19 3.02 -22.50
C ASP A 267 -9.50 4.01 -21.54
N LEU A 268 -9.31 3.68 -20.26
CA LEU A 268 -8.76 4.58 -19.23
C LEU A 268 -7.27 4.32 -18.99
N ASP A 269 -6.42 5.34 -19.05
CA ASP A 269 -4.95 5.19 -18.91
C ASP A 269 -4.47 4.88 -17.49
N ASN A 270 -5.27 5.22 -16.49
CA ASN A 270 -4.90 5.16 -15.08
C ASN A 270 -5.22 3.81 -14.42
N VAL A 271 -5.26 2.71 -15.19
CA VAL A 271 -5.68 1.38 -14.72
C VAL A 271 -4.49 0.43 -14.59
N LEU A 272 -4.51 -0.37 -13.53
CA LEU A 272 -3.80 -1.64 -13.38
C LEU A 272 -4.83 -2.69 -12.94
N TYR A 273 -4.58 -3.97 -13.22
CA TYR A 273 -5.38 -5.06 -12.64
C TYR A 273 -4.62 -5.72 -11.51
N GLU A 274 -5.34 -6.14 -10.47
CA GLU A 274 -4.87 -6.99 -9.39
C GLU A 274 -5.69 -8.27 -9.39
N VAL A 275 -5.01 -9.42 -9.43
CA VAL A 275 -5.67 -10.72 -9.51
C VAL A 275 -6.56 -10.94 -8.30
N SER A 276 -6.00 -11.01 -7.10
CA SER A 276 -6.77 -11.28 -5.90
C SER A 276 -6.09 -10.72 -4.69
N ASN A 277 -6.85 -10.15 -3.75
CA ASN A 277 -6.39 -10.06 -2.38
C ASN A 277 -6.29 -11.46 -1.78
N GLU A 278 -5.14 -11.80 -1.17
CA GLU A 278 -4.92 -12.94 -0.27
C GLU A 278 -5.62 -14.27 -0.67
N SER A 279 -5.43 -14.70 -1.90
CA SER A 279 -5.78 -16.06 -2.32
C SER A 279 -4.68 -17.05 -1.93
N GLY A 280 -4.92 -17.86 -0.89
CA GLY A 280 -3.89 -18.70 -0.26
C GLY A 280 -3.05 -19.61 -1.18
N SER A 281 -1.86 -19.98 -0.71
CA SER A 281 -0.86 -20.76 -1.47
C SER A 281 -0.64 -22.15 -0.82
N PRO A 282 -0.35 -23.19 -1.61
CA PRO A 282 -0.07 -23.17 -3.05
C PRO A 282 -1.31 -23.42 -3.93
N PHE A 283 -2.48 -23.67 -3.35
CA PHE A 283 -3.66 -24.13 -4.11
C PHE A 283 -4.14 -23.10 -5.15
N SER A 284 -4.01 -21.79 -4.85
CA SER A 284 -4.44 -20.75 -5.77
C SER A 284 -3.39 -20.37 -6.80
N ASP A 285 -2.11 -20.74 -6.62
CA ASP A 285 -1.03 -20.28 -7.51
C ASP A 285 -1.30 -20.63 -8.99
N PRO A 286 -1.73 -21.87 -9.35
CA PRO A 286 -2.10 -22.18 -10.73
C PRO A 286 -3.33 -21.41 -11.22
N TRP A 287 -4.26 -21.08 -10.32
CA TRP A 287 -5.44 -20.29 -10.65
C TRP A 287 -5.07 -18.82 -10.92
N GLN A 288 -4.24 -18.21 -10.06
CA GLN A 288 -3.75 -16.85 -10.27
C GLN A 288 -2.97 -16.73 -11.57
N ALA A 289 -2.10 -17.70 -11.89
CA ALA A 289 -1.41 -17.77 -13.17
C ALA A 289 -2.38 -17.85 -14.36
N LYS A 290 -3.46 -18.63 -14.22
CA LYS A 290 -4.53 -18.75 -15.23
C LYS A 290 -5.28 -17.43 -15.42
N VAL A 291 -5.58 -16.70 -14.35
CA VAL A 291 -6.20 -15.37 -14.39
C VAL A 291 -5.29 -14.36 -15.08
N ILE A 292 -4.00 -14.28 -14.69
CA ILE A 292 -3.01 -13.39 -15.33
C ILE A 292 -2.95 -13.63 -16.84
N SER A 293 -2.83 -14.90 -17.23
CA SER A 293 -2.77 -15.30 -18.64
C SER A 293 -4.04 -14.90 -19.39
N PHE A 294 -5.22 -15.11 -18.78
CA PHE A 294 -6.50 -14.75 -19.39
C PHE A 294 -6.65 -13.24 -19.58
N VAL A 295 -6.37 -12.44 -18.55
CA VAL A 295 -6.47 -10.96 -18.62
C VAL A 295 -5.57 -10.43 -19.73
N LYS A 296 -4.30 -10.85 -19.77
CA LYS A 296 -3.35 -10.45 -20.82
C LYS A 296 -3.81 -10.86 -22.21
N GLN A 297 -4.32 -12.07 -22.38
CA GLN A 297 -4.82 -12.55 -23.68
C GLN A 297 -6.06 -11.79 -24.15
N TYR A 298 -7.03 -11.55 -23.26
CA TYR A 298 -8.24 -10.82 -23.63
C TYR A 298 -7.93 -9.35 -23.94
N GLU A 299 -7.11 -8.70 -23.13
CA GLU A 299 -6.77 -7.30 -23.32
C GLU A 299 -5.86 -7.05 -24.54
N ALA A 300 -5.09 -8.04 -24.99
CA ALA A 300 -4.38 -7.98 -26.27
C ALA A 300 -5.32 -7.82 -27.49
N THR A 301 -6.63 -8.10 -27.33
CA THR A 301 -7.66 -7.86 -28.34
C THR A 301 -8.27 -6.45 -28.27
N LYS A 302 -7.82 -5.63 -27.31
CA LYS A 302 -8.36 -4.31 -27.00
C LYS A 302 -7.36 -3.20 -27.35
N PRO A 303 -7.80 -1.92 -27.42
CA PRO A 303 -6.90 -0.81 -27.76
C PRO A 303 -5.77 -0.55 -26.77
N LYS A 304 -5.99 -0.76 -25.47
CA LYS A 304 -5.01 -0.51 -24.41
C LYS A 304 -4.65 -1.81 -23.70
N GLN A 305 -3.41 -1.93 -23.22
CA GLN A 305 -2.92 -3.04 -22.41
C GLN A 305 -2.38 -2.47 -21.08
N HIS A 306 -2.94 -2.93 -19.97
CA HIS A 306 -2.61 -2.47 -18.62
C HIS A 306 -1.78 -3.53 -17.87
N PRO A 307 -0.97 -3.10 -16.87
CA PRO A 307 -0.23 -4.04 -16.04
C PRO A 307 -1.16 -4.95 -15.23
N VAL A 308 -0.81 -6.23 -15.15
CA VAL A 308 -1.51 -7.21 -14.30
C VAL A 308 -0.64 -7.58 -13.10
N GLY A 309 -1.20 -7.49 -11.90
CA GLY A 309 -0.49 -7.68 -10.64
C GLY A 309 -0.90 -8.92 -9.87
N MET A 310 0.03 -9.45 -9.08
CA MET A 310 -0.18 -10.52 -8.10
C MET A 310 0.27 -10.03 -6.73
N THR A 311 -0.62 -10.05 -5.74
CA THR A 311 -0.32 -9.65 -4.36
C THR A 311 -0.09 -10.87 -3.48
N PHE A 312 0.45 -10.66 -2.29
CA PHE A 312 0.88 -11.73 -1.40
C PHE A 312 -0.29 -12.65 -1.03
N GLN A 313 -0.08 -13.95 -1.15
CA GLN A 313 -1.18 -14.89 -1.23
C GLN A 313 -1.93 -15.14 0.07
N TRP A 314 -1.31 -14.97 1.24
CA TRP A 314 -1.84 -15.34 2.58
C TRP A 314 -3.03 -16.34 2.65
N LYS A 315 -2.96 -17.50 3.30
CA LYS A 315 -1.89 -18.11 4.09
C LYS A 315 -1.00 -19.01 3.24
N GLY A 316 0.26 -19.17 3.65
CA GLY A 316 1.24 -20.00 2.94
C GLY A 316 1.89 -19.33 1.72
N GLY A 317 1.71 -18.02 1.57
CA GLY A 317 2.34 -17.21 0.53
C GLY A 317 3.87 -17.13 0.67
N SER A 318 4.53 -16.80 -0.44
CA SER A 318 5.97 -16.52 -0.45
C SER A 318 6.29 -15.48 -1.51
N ASP A 319 7.20 -14.56 -1.20
CA ASP A 319 7.67 -13.57 -2.18
C ASP A 319 8.27 -14.26 -3.41
N LEU A 320 8.92 -15.41 -3.24
CA LEU A 320 9.50 -16.16 -4.35
C LEU A 320 8.45 -16.60 -5.37
N THR A 321 7.23 -16.93 -4.94
CA THR A 321 6.12 -17.23 -5.85
C THR A 321 5.75 -15.99 -6.67
N LEU A 322 5.68 -14.83 -6.02
CA LEU A 322 5.38 -13.55 -6.68
C LEU A 322 6.44 -13.18 -7.73
N TYR A 323 7.73 -13.24 -7.38
CA TYR A 323 8.84 -12.95 -8.31
C TYR A 323 8.86 -13.89 -9.51
N ARG A 324 8.42 -15.14 -9.33
CA ARG A 324 8.36 -16.16 -10.40
C ARG A 324 7.09 -16.10 -11.25
N SER A 325 6.07 -15.34 -10.82
CA SER A 325 4.81 -15.22 -11.55
C SER A 325 4.98 -14.46 -12.87
N ASP A 326 4.02 -14.61 -13.77
CA ASP A 326 3.94 -13.84 -15.01
C ASP A 326 3.33 -12.43 -14.82
N ALA A 327 3.11 -11.99 -13.58
CA ALA A 327 2.59 -10.65 -13.28
C ALA A 327 3.60 -9.56 -13.65
N ASP A 328 3.11 -8.39 -14.08
CA ASP A 328 3.92 -7.22 -14.42
C ASP A 328 4.38 -6.45 -13.16
N TRP A 329 3.59 -6.55 -12.10
CA TRP A 329 3.92 -6.02 -10.77
C TRP A 329 3.50 -6.96 -9.64
N ILE A 330 4.08 -6.75 -8.46
CA ILE A 330 3.79 -7.55 -7.27
C ILE A 330 3.60 -6.67 -6.03
N SER A 331 2.85 -7.18 -5.05
CA SER A 331 2.88 -6.70 -3.65
C SER A 331 3.41 -7.81 -2.76
N ALA A 332 4.56 -7.59 -2.14
CA ALA A 332 5.28 -8.60 -1.37
C ALA A 332 4.80 -8.69 0.09
N GLY A 333 5.16 -9.78 0.78
CA GLY A 333 4.95 -9.92 2.22
C GLY A 333 6.17 -9.49 3.05
N SER A 334 7.33 -9.26 2.43
CA SER A 334 8.51 -8.75 3.14
C SER A 334 8.37 -7.27 3.49
N HIS A 335 8.82 -6.90 4.70
CA HIS A 335 8.82 -5.52 5.20
C HIS A 335 9.48 -4.51 4.25
N VAL A 336 10.65 -4.86 3.70
CA VAL A 336 11.33 -4.15 2.60
C VAL A 336 11.84 -5.20 1.60
N PRO A 337 11.09 -5.49 0.53
CA PRO A 337 11.46 -6.54 -0.42
C PRO A 337 12.65 -6.10 -1.29
N PRO A 338 13.51 -7.04 -1.74
CA PRO A 338 14.60 -6.72 -2.65
C PRO A 338 14.11 -6.23 -4.02
N SER A 339 14.10 -4.91 -4.25
CA SER A 339 13.79 -4.34 -5.56
C SER A 339 15.02 -4.35 -6.45
N ASP A 340 15.28 -5.49 -7.11
CA ASP A 340 16.39 -5.68 -8.05
C ASP A 340 16.06 -5.25 -9.50
N GLY A 341 14.79 -4.92 -9.76
CA GLY A 341 14.26 -4.54 -11.08
C GLY A 341 13.68 -5.72 -11.87
N THR A 342 13.62 -6.92 -11.29
CA THR A 342 12.94 -8.08 -11.89
C THR A 342 11.44 -7.90 -11.97
N LYS A 343 10.86 -7.18 -11.00
CA LYS A 343 9.45 -6.79 -10.94
C LYS A 343 9.33 -5.34 -10.51
N VAL A 344 8.27 -4.67 -10.96
CA VAL A 344 7.78 -3.46 -10.30
C VAL A 344 7.11 -3.90 -9.00
N ILE A 345 7.55 -3.36 -7.87
CA ILE A 345 7.01 -3.71 -6.55
C ILE A 345 6.17 -2.54 -6.05
N ILE A 346 4.91 -2.80 -5.71
CA ILE A 346 4.05 -1.92 -4.93
C ILE A 346 3.91 -2.56 -3.56
N ASN A 347 4.79 -2.20 -2.63
CA ASN A 347 4.80 -2.82 -1.32
C ASN A 347 3.62 -2.28 -0.48
N ASP A 348 2.73 -3.15 -0.06
CA ASP A 348 1.48 -2.80 0.60
C ASP A 348 1.52 -3.20 2.07
N THR A 349 1.11 -2.30 2.96
CA THR A 349 1.00 -2.59 4.40
C THR A 349 0.04 -3.72 4.72
N ASP A 350 -0.92 -4.02 3.84
CA ASP A 350 -1.84 -5.15 3.95
C ASP A 350 -1.09 -6.46 4.27
N HIS A 351 0.04 -6.70 3.58
CA HIS A 351 0.81 -7.94 3.74
C HIS A 351 2.19 -7.72 4.37
N ALA A 352 2.81 -6.55 4.16
CA ALA A 352 4.21 -6.32 4.51
C ALA A 352 4.42 -5.59 5.85
N TYR A 353 3.38 -4.92 6.37
CA TYR A 353 3.49 -4.13 7.59
C TYR A 353 2.13 -3.89 8.24
N GLY A 354 1.62 -4.93 8.90
CA GLY A 354 0.25 -4.98 9.38
C GLY A 354 -0.05 -4.01 10.52
N ALA A 355 -1.33 -3.87 10.86
CA ALA A 355 -1.79 -2.89 11.85
C ALA A 355 -1.15 -3.05 13.25
N GLY A 356 -0.84 -4.29 13.66
CA GLY A 356 -0.15 -4.55 14.93
C GLY A 356 1.27 -4.00 14.96
N GLU A 357 2.02 -4.15 13.87
CA GLU A 357 3.39 -3.64 13.75
C GLU A 357 3.39 -2.11 13.62
N LEU A 358 2.49 -1.56 12.78
CA LEU A 358 2.27 -0.11 12.67
C LEU A 358 1.98 0.54 14.05
N LYS A 359 1.23 -0.16 14.92
CA LYS A 359 0.97 0.26 16.30
C LYS A 359 2.20 0.13 17.18
N HIS A 360 2.89 -1.00 17.12
CA HIS A 360 4.09 -1.25 17.91
C HIS A 360 5.17 -0.18 17.64
N ASP A 361 5.49 0.07 16.38
CA ASP A 361 6.61 0.94 16.02
C ASP A 361 6.23 2.43 16.01
N GLY A 362 4.93 2.70 16.01
CA GLY A 362 4.35 4.04 16.09
C GLY A 362 4.75 4.93 14.90
N GLY A 363 4.61 6.25 15.10
CA GLY A 363 4.84 7.22 14.03
C GLY A 363 6.25 7.22 13.45
N LYS A 364 7.26 6.74 14.19
CA LYS A 364 8.63 6.62 13.67
C LYS A 364 8.74 5.44 12.70
N GLY A 365 8.27 4.26 13.08
CA GLY A 365 8.31 3.07 12.21
C GLY A 365 7.47 3.26 10.95
N GLN A 366 6.28 3.86 11.09
CA GLN A 366 5.43 4.28 9.98
C GLN A 366 6.18 5.10 8.92
N ARG A 367 6.90 6.15 9.34
CA ARG A 367 7.69 6.97 8.40
C ARG A 367 8.88 6.22 7.84
N ALA A 368 9.59 5.46 8.69
CA ALA A 368 10.76 4.71 8.29
C ALA A 368 10.41 3.72 7.19
N TRP A 369 9.37 2.92 7.36
CA TRP A 369 8.93 1.94 6.37
C TRP A 369 8.72 2.53 4.97
N VAL A 370 8.11 3.72 4.88
CA VAL A 370 7.91 4.43 3.60
C VAL A 370 9.23 4.83 2.96
N TRP A 371 10.14 5.45 3.74
CA TRP A 371 11.42 5.91 3.22
C TRP A 371 12.37 4.77 2.89
N GLU A 372 12.38 3.71 3.68
CA GLU A 372 13.16 2.50 3.45
C GLU A 372 12.72 1.82 2.15
N ASN A 373 11.41 1.66 1.93
CA ASN A 373 10.89 1.11 0.68
C ASN A 373 11.19 2.01 -0.53
N PHE A 374 10.95 3.32 -0.41
CA PHE A 374 11.22 4.25 -1.50
C PHE A 374 12.71 4.25 -1.88
N THR A 375 13.61 4.34 -0.89
CA THR A 375 15.06 4.36 -1.14
C THR A 375 15.63 3.01 -1.57
N SER A 376 14.91 1.93 -1.27
CA SER A 376 15.21 0.58 -1.78
C SER A 376 14.64 0.34 -3.18
N GLY A 377 13.91 1.29 -3.76
CA GLY A 377 13.41 1.22 -5.15
C GLY A 377 12.03 0.59 -5.29
N SER A 378 11.23 0.54 -4.23
CA SER A 378 9.85 0.05 -4.24
C SER A 378 8.86 1.21 -4.27
N ASN A 379 7.69 0.98 -4.88
CA ASN A 379 6.47 1.77 -4.70
C ASN A 379 5.81 1.38 -3.37
N VAL A 380 4.90 2.20 -2.85
CA VAL A 380 4.28 1.96 -1.52
C VAL A 380 2.76 2.14 -1.56
N ALA A 381 2.03 1.29 -0.87
CA ALA A 381 0.59 1.41 -0.70
C ALA A 381 0.23 1.22 0.78
N PHE A 382 -0.79 1.95 1.23
CA PHE A 382 -1.28 1.87 2.60
C PHE A 382 -2.73 1.39 2.62
N MET A 383 -2.95 0.21 3.22
CA MET A 383 -4.26 -0.27 3.64
C MET A 383 -4.75 0.58 4.82
N ASP A 384 -5.30 1.72 4.45
CA ASP A 384 -5.76 2.74 5.37
C ASP A 384 -7.12 2.35 5.93
N PRO A 385 -7.29 2.30 7.27
CA PRO A 385 -8.59 2.06 7.89
C PRO A 385 -9.51 3.28 7.78
N TYR A 386 -9.43 4.02 6.68
CA TYR A 386 -10.05 5.31 6.43
C TYR A 386 -11.51 5.34 6.92
N LEU A 387 -11.74 6.10 7.98
CA LEU A 387 -13.01 6.28 8.68
C LEU A 387 -13.60 5.05 9.39
N VAL A 388 -13.04 3.85 9.26
CA VAL A 388 -13.47 2.68 10.04
C VAL A 388 -13.08 2.88 11.50
N VAL A 389 -13.94 2.53 12.45
CA VAL A 389 -13.65 2.53 13.90
C VAL A 389 -13.45 1.10 14.36
N TRP A 390 -12.22 0.80 14.79
CA TRP A 390 -11.82 -0.53 15.19
C TRP A 390 -11.04 -0.48 16.51
N PRO A 391 -11.68 -0.76 17.65
CA PRO A 391 -11.08 -0.70 18.97
C PRO A 391 -9.75 -1.45 19.04
N GLY A 392 -8.73 -0.79 19.57
CA GLY A 392 -7.36 -1.32 19.63
C GLY A 392 -6.55 -1.15 18.34
N ARG A 393 -7.19 -0.88 17.19
CA ARG A 393 -6.55 -0.70 15.88
C ARG A 393 -6.66 0.74 15.36
N ASN A 394 -7.85 1.31 15.25
CA ASN A 394 -8.07 2.66 14.70
C ASN A 394 -9.24 3.38 15.37
N ALA A 395 -9.09 4.67 15.58
CA ALA A 395 -10.04 5.53 16.29
C ALA A 395 -10.29 6.86 15.54
N PRO A 396 -10.89 6.83 14.35
CA PRO A 396 -11.33 8.05 13.68
C PRO A 396 -12.38 8.78 14.51
N ALA A 397 -12.43 10.11 14.35
CA ALA A 397 -13.33 10.95 15.13
C ALA A 397 -14.71 11.09 14.48
N GLY A 398 -15.68 11.57 15.27
CA GLY A 398 -17.06 11.76 14.86
C GLY A 398 -17.88 10.47 14.83
N LYS A 399 -19.15 10.60 14.46
CA LYS A 399 -20.13 9.50 14.45
C LYS A 399 -21.03 9.62 13.24
N THR A 400 -21.44 8.48 12.70
CA THR A 400 -22.46 8.38 11.65
C THR A 400 -23.63 7.54 12.13
N ALA A 401 -24.53 7.14 11.22
CA ALA A 401 -25.59 6.19 11.54
C ALA A 401 -25.03 4.80 11.87
N ASP A 402 -23.85 4.46 11.34
CA ASP A 402 -23.10 3.26 11.71
C ASP A 402 -22.07 3.63 12.79
N PRO A 403 -22.12 3.03 14.00
CA PRO A 403 -21.19 3.34 15.07
C PRO A 403 -19.74 2.97 14.75
N ARG A 404 -19.51 2.15 13.71
CA ARG A 404 -18.17 1.76 13.25
C ARG A 404 -17.64 2.62 12.12
N ILE A 405 -18.34 3.68 11.73
CA ILE A 405 -17.87 4.63 10.71
C ILE A 405 -17.82 6.05 11.30
N GLY A 406 -16.63 6.62 11.33
CA GLY A 406 -16.33 8.00 11.71
C GLY A 406 -16.49 8.99 10.56
N VAL A 407 -16.09 10.24 10.80
CA VAL A 407 -16.15 11.35 9.81
C VAL A 407 -14.80 12.02 9.58
N GLU A 408 -13.84 11.82 10.48
CA GLU A 408 -12.47 12.33 10.37
C GLU A 408 -11.47 11.18 10.55
N PRO A 409 -10.49 11.00 9.64
CA PRO A 409 -9.52 9.91 9.74
C PRO A 409 -8.70 9.94 11.03
N ASP A 410 -8.32 8.77 11.53
CA ASP A 410 -7.48 8.64 12.73
C ASP A 410 -6.11 9.33 12.52
N PRO A 411 -5.73 10.33 13.34
CA PRO A 411 -4.45 11.03 13.23
C PRO A 411 -3.24 10.15 13.56
N PHE A 412 -3.43 8.99 14.19
CA PHE A 412 -2.35 8.02 14.45
C PHE A 412 -1.59 7.62 13.19
N TYR A 413 -2.29 7.59 12.04
CA TYR A 413 -1.72 7.22 10.74
C TYR A 413 -1.26 8.42 9.90
N ALA A 414 -1.30 9.64 10.45
CA ALA A 414 -0.73 10.81 9.77
C ALA A 414 0.76 10.61 9.37
N PRO A 415 1.63 9.99 10.20
CA PRO A 415 3.04 9.83 9.85
C PRO A 415 3.28 9.02 8.56
N ILE A 416 2.58 7.88 8.36
CA ILE A 416 2.71 7.10 7.11
C ILE A 416 2.14 7.86 5.91
N ARG A 417 0.97 8.49 6.07
CA ARG A 417 0.31 9.27 5.00
C ARG A 417 1.17 10.44 4.53
N ASP A 418 1.74 11.18 5.47
CA ASP A 418 2.59 12.33 5.18
C ASP A 418 3.88 11.91 4.48
N ALA A 419 4.55 10.86 4.98
CA ALA A 419 5.78 10.36 4.36
C ALA A 419 5.55 9.93 2.91
N MET A 420 4.43 9.27 2.63
CA MET A 420 4.03 8.85 1.28
C MET A 420 3.82 10.02 0.31
N GLY A 421 3.18 11.11 0.77
CA GLY A 421 3.03 12.32 -0.05
C GLY A 421 4.36 13.05 -0.29
N VAL A 422 5.27 13.00 0.67
CA VAL A 422 6.61 13.58 0.57
C VAL A 422 7.50 12.79 -0.38
N THR A 423 7.49 11.44 -0.35
CA THR A 423 8.26 10.62 -1.29
C THR A 423 7.80 10.87 -2.73
N LEU A 424 6.50 11.06 -2.99
CA LEU A 424 6.03 11.46 -4.34
C LEU A 424 6.59 12.81 -4.77
N THR A 425 6.68 13.76 -3.85
CA THR A 425 7.26 15.08 -4.14
C THR A 425 8.72 14.97 -4.57
N TYR A 426 9.52 14.14 -3.88
CA TYR A 426 10.90 13.89 -4.29
C TYR A 426 10.98 13.11 -5.60
N ALA A 427 10.23 12.03 -5.75
CA ALA A 427 10.18 11.25 -6.99
C ALA A 427 9.93 12.13 -8.23
N ASN A 428 9.02 13.12 -8.12
CA ASN A 428 8.71 14.04 -9.22
C ASN A 428 9.72 15.18 -9.44
N ARG A 429 10.55 15.50 -8.43
CA ARG A 429 11.65 16.47 -8.56
C ARG A 429 12.92 15.86 -9.16
N MET A 430 13.05 14.54 -9.04
CA MET A 430 14.27 13.80 -9.33
C MET A 430 14.26 13.19 -10.73
N ASN A 431 15.44 12.88 -11.28
CA ASN A 431 15.53 12.06 -12.48
C ASN A 431 15.45 10.56 -12.14
N LEU A 432 14.30 10.11 -11.60
CA LEU A 432 14.12 8.76 -11.08
C LEU A 432 14.42 7.65 -12.12
N VAL A 433 14.32 7.95 -13.41
CA VAL A 433 14.72 7.06 -14.52
C VAL A 433 16.20 6.65 -14.44
N ALA A 434 17.08 7.54 -13.96
CA ALA A 434 18.51 7.27 -13.84
C ALA A 434 18.96 6.85 -12.43
N MET A 435 18.02 6.83 -11.47
CA MET A 435 18.31 6.59 -10.06
C MET A 435 18.07 5.13 -9.71
N THR A 436 19.05 4.46 -9.12
CA THR A 436 18.88 3.10 -8.59
C THR A 436 19.22 3.05 -7.10
N PRO A 437 18.74 2.05 -6.36
CA PRO A 437 19.23 1.78 -5.01
C PRO A 437 20.74 1.52 -5.03
N GLN A 438 21.48 2.19 -4.16
CA GLN A 438 22.95 2.15 -4.05
C GLN A 438 23.36 2.04 -2.57
N PRO A 439 23.05 0.92 -1.90
CA PRO A 439 23.25 0.76 -0.45
C PRO A 439 24.73 0.79 -0.03
N SER A 440 25.66 0.60 -0.96
CA SER A 440 27.11 0.68 -0.72
C SER A 440 27.65 2.11 -0.75
N LEU A 441 26.90 3.08 -1.27
CA LEU A 441 27.33 4.48 -1.34
C LEU A 441 27.02 5.26 -0.05
N CYS A 442 26.22 4.72 0.85
CA CYS A 442 25.87 5.40 2.10
C CYS A 442 26.00 4.46 3.29
N SER A 443 26.52 4.94 4.43
CA SER A 443 26.59 4.14 5.66
C SER A 443 25.21 3.79 6.24
N THR A 444 24.15 4.41 5.74
CA THR A 444 22.76 4.15 6.12
C THR A 444 22.14 2.99 5.34
N HIS A 445 22.76 2.59 4.22
CA HIS A 445 22.25 1.66 3.21
C HIS A 445 20.97 2.09 2.47
N PHE A 446 20.33 3.19 2.87
CA PHE A 446 19.13 3.74 2.25
C PHE A 446 19.49 4.91 1.33
N CYS A 447 19.83 4.60 0.08
CA CYS A 447 20.28 5.57 -0.90
C CYS A 447 19.76 5.24 -2.29
N LEU A 448 19.02 6.17 -2.90
CA LEU A 448 18.88 6.22 -4.36
C LEU A 448 19.97 7.11 -4.91
N ALA A 449 20.68 6.66 -5.94
CA ALA A 449 21.65 7.51 -6.63
C ALA A 449 21.72 7.26 -8.13
N ASN A 450 22.00 8.34 -8.84
CA ASN A 450 22.67 8.37 -10.13
C ASN A 450 24.10 8.90 -9.82
N PRO A 451 25.08 8.01 -9.59
CA PRO A 451 26.36 8.39 -9.01
C PRO A 451 27.07 9.51 -9.79
N GLY A 452 27.54 10.52 -9.07
CA GLY A 452 28.17 11.71 -9.65
C GLY A 452 27.20 12.73 -10.22
N THR A 453 25.88 12.53 -10.09
CA THR A 453 24.86 13.45 -10.60
C THR A 453 23.84 13.84 -9.54
N GLU A 454 23.25 12.84 -8.88
CA GLU A 454 22.06 13.02 -8.04
C GLU A 454 21.97 11.91 -6.99
N TYR A 455 21.65 12.26 -5.75
CA TYR A 455 21.56 11.35 -4.61
C TYR A 455 20.41 11.74 -3.69
N LEU A 456 19.68 10.74 -3.19
CA LEU A 456 18.70 10.89 -2.12
C LEU A 456 19.00 9.83 -1.06
N VAL A 457 19.24 10.29 0.17
CA VAL A 457 19.67 9.44 1.28
C VAL A 457 18.68 9.57 2.43
N TYR A 458 18.22 8.43 2.95
CA TYR A 458 17.49 8.36 4.21
C TYR A 458 18.42 7.93 5.33
N GLN A 459 18.36 8.67 6.43
CA GLN A 459 19.06 8.39 7.67
C GLN A 459 17.99 8.11 8.76
N PRO A 460 17.75 6.84 9.15
CA PRO A 460 16.66 6.48 10.08
C PRO A 460 16.96 6.78 11.56
N TYR A 461 18.23 7.10 11.88
CA TYR A 461 18.70 7.37 13.23
C TYR A 461 19.26 8.78 13.37
N ALA A 462 19.41 9.26 14.59
CA ALA A 462 20.14 10.50 14.81
C ALA A 462 21.64 10.33 14.58
N GLY A 463 22.32 11.45 14.32
CA GLY A 463 23.77 11.51 14.19
C GLY A 463 24.24 11.62 12.75
N HIS A 464 25.55 11.46 12.58
CA HIS A 464 26.19 11.62 11.28
C HIS A 464 26.17 10.31 10.48
N PHE A 465 26.27 10.43 9.17
CA PHE A 465 26.45 9.33 8.23
C PHE A 465 27.43 9.73 7.13
N SER A 466 27.98 8.75 6.43
CA SER A 466 28.85 9.00 5.27
C SER A 466 28.12 8.73 3.96
N VAL A 467 28.44 9.53 2.95
CA VAL A 467 28.03 9.32 1.55
C VAL A 467 29.26 9.35 0.66
N ASN A 468 29.44 8.32 -0.16
CA ASN A 468 30.46 8.24 -1.18
C ASN A 468 30.01 9.02 -2.43
N LEU A 469 30.63 10.17 -2.66
CA LEU A 469 30.26 11.09 -3.74
C LEU A 469 31.30 11.08 -4.86
N GLY A 470 30.82 11.28 -6.09
CA GLY A 470 31.67 11.71 -7.19
C GLY A 470 32.20 13.12 -6.94
N ALA A 471 33.40 13.44 -7.45
CA ALA A 471 33.92 14.80 -7.36
C ALA A 471 33.00 15.77 -8.11
N GLY A 472 32.65 16.90 -7.49
CA GLY A 472 31.70 17.83 -8.09
C GLY A 472 31.21 18.89 -7.13
N THR A 473 30.37 19.77 -7.67
CA THR A 473 29.63 20.78 -6.90
C THR A 473 28.15 20.36 -6.90
N TYR A 474 27.60 20.17 -5.70
CA TYR A 474 26.23 19.72 -5.49
C TYR A 474 25.44 20.78 -4.75
N HIS A 475 24.22 21.02 -5.20
CA HIS A 475 23.16 21.62 -4.40
C HIS A 475 22.66 20.59 -3.40
N TYR A 476 22.54 20.98 -2.13
CA TYR A 476 22.01 20.11 -1.08
C TYR A 476 20.73 20.68 -0.47
N GLU A 477 19.86 19.78 0.00
CA GLU A 477 18.65 20.07 0.75
C GLU A 477 18.51 19.05 1.89
N TRP A 478 18.30 19.55 3.10
CA TRP A 478 17.97 18.73 4.27
C TRP A 478 16.48 18.83 4.57
N LEU A 479 15.78 17.70 4.54
CA LEU A 479 14.39 17.61 4.99
C LEU A 479 14.34 16.88 6.34
N ASP A 480 13.64 17.51 7.29
CA ASP A 480 13.13 16.85 8.49
C ASP A 480 11.81 16.14 8.15
N PRO A 481 11.80 14.79 8.08
CA PRO A 481 10.60 14.02 7.73
C PRO A 481 9.56 13.97 8.85
N THR A 482 9.89 14.43 10.07
CA THR A 482 8.90 14.52 11.15
C THR A 482 8.03 15.77 11.00
N SER A 483 8.63 16.89 10.59
CA SER A 483 7.91 18.16 10.40
C SER A 483 7.55 18.47 8.94
N ASN A 484 8.06 17.68 7.99
CA ASN A 484 7.97 17.91 6.55
C ASN A 484 8.52 19.29 6.12
N ARG A 485 9.62 19.72 6.75
CA ARG A 485 10.26 21.02 6.49
C ARG A 485 11.70 20.87 6.05
N ILE A 486 12.06 21.65 5.04
CA ILE A 486 13.43 21.86 4.61
C ILE A 486 14.14 22.69 5.68
N THR A 487 15.07 22.07 6.40
CA THR A 487 15.78 22.69 7.53
C THR A 487 17.01 23.48 7.07
N SER A 488 17.67 23.07 6.00
CA SER A 488 18.70 23.85 5.32
C SER A 488 18.86 23.46 3.86
N SER A 489 19.43 24.36 3.07
CA SER A 489 19.83 24.09 1.69
C SER A 489 21.05 24.94 1.35
N GLY A 490 21.82 24.52 0.35
CA GLY A 490 23.02 25.25 -0.05
C GLY A 490 23.76 24.56 -1.18
N VAL A 491 25.04 24.91 -1.32
CA VAL A 491 25.95 24.33 -2.31
C VAL A 491 27.19 23.84 -1.57
N LEU A 492 27.67 22.65 -1.94
CA LEU A 492 28.91 22.07 -1.45
C LEU A 492 29.76 21.57 -2.62
N SER A 493 31.08 21.78 -2.56
CA SER A 493 32.02 21.21 -3.52
C SER A 493 32.85 20.16 -2.82
N VAL A 494 32.95 18.98 -3.42
CA VAL A 494 33.58 17.80 -2.82
C VAL A 494 34.56 17.16 -3.79
N SER A 495 35.63 16.61 -3.25
CA SER A 495 36.46 15.62 -3.95
C SER A 495 35.71 14.28 -4.02
N LYS A 496 36.17 13.38 -4.90
CA LYS A 496 35.64 12.01 -4.92
C LYS A 496 35.98 11.30 -3.60
N GLY A 497 35.02 10.59 -3.02
CA GLY A 497 35.22 9.78 -1.81
C GLY A 497 34.10 9.94 -0.78
N ASP A 498 34.35 9.45 0.43
CA ASP A 498 33.38 9.51 1.53
C ASP A 498 33.37 10.90 2.16
N HIS A 499 32.17 11.46 2.33
CA HIS A 499 31.93 12.72 3.02
C HIS A 499 30.93 12.51 4.15
N THR A 500 31.22 13.08 5.31
CA THR A 500 30.37 13.01 6.48
C THR A 500 29.32 14.10 6.46
N PHE A 501 28.06 13.71 6.65
CA PHE A 501 26.90 14.57 6.73
C PHE A 501 26.25 14.44 8.10
N THR A 502 25.88 15.56 8.72
CA THR A 502 25.28 15.60 10.05
C THR A 502 24.01 16.46 10.01
N PRO A 503 22.83 15.88 10.27
CA PRO A 503 21.60 16.66 10.45
C PRO A 503 21.76 17.65 11.61
N ALA A 504 21.17 18.85 11.47
CA ALA A 504 21.23 19.91 12.49
C ALA A 504 20.33 19.65 13.72
N TYR A 505 19.71 18.48 13.78
CA TYR A 505 18.72 18.08 14.78
C TYR A 505 18.85 16.59 15.09
N ASN A 506 18.26 16.17 16.20
CA ASN A 506 18.30 14.79 16.68
C ASN A 506 17.05 14.04 16.19
N GLY A 507 17.17 13.28 15.11
CA GLY A 507 16.05 12.56 14.50
C GLY A 507 16.45 11.89 13.19
N ASP A 508 15.47 11.29 12.53
CA ASP A 508 15.62 10.81 11.16
C ASP A 508 15.72 11.97 10.17
N ALA A 509 16.41 11.79 9.06
CA ALA A 509 16.69 12.87 8.12
C ALA A 509 16.74 12.39 6.68
N ILE A 510 16.40 13.30 5.77
CA ILE A 510 16.55 13.12 4.33
C ILE A 510 17.57 14.14 3.82
N LEU A 511 18.59 13.63 3.15
CA LEU A 511 19.56 14.45 2.42
C LEU A 511 19.36 14.24 0.93
N TYR A 512 19.06 15.32 0.22
CA TYR A 512 19.02 15.35 -1.24
C TYR A 512 20.19 16.16 -1.78
N LEU A 513 20.91 15.61 -2.76
CA LEU A 513 22.08 16.19 -3.41
C LEU A 513 21.90 16.13 -4.93
N SER A 514 22.17 17.22 -5.64
CA SER A 514 22.08 17.25 -7.11
C SER A 514 23.05 18.25 -7.72
N HIS A 515 23.60 17.93 -8.89
CA HIS A 515 24.45 18.85 -9.65
C HIS A 515 23.69 20.07 -10.18
N GLU A 516 22.42 19.89 -10.54
CA GLU A 516 21.53 20.96 -10.99
C GLU A 516 20.69 21.47 -9.82
N PRO A 517 20.50 22.77 -9.64
CA PRO A 517 19.53 23.26 -8.67
C PRO A 517 18.15 22.74 -9.08
N ASN A 518 17.49 21.99 -8.16
CA ASN A 518 16.14 21.43 -8.26
C ASN A 518 15.45 21.72 -9.59
N ARG A 519 15.43 20.73 -10.52
CA ARG A 519 14.68 20.84 -11.76
C ARG A 519 13.27 21.32 -11.42
N LYS A 520 12.97 22.53 -11.86
CA LYS A 520 11.73 23.22 -11.54
C LYS A 520 10.54 22.30 -11.83
N ALA A 521 9.54 22.39 -10.96
CA ALA A 521 8.14 22.03 -11.19
C ALA A 521 7.48 22.84 -12.33
N GLU A 522 8.23 23.16 -13.40
CA GLU A 522 7.78 23.86 -14.62
C GLU A 522 7.30 22.84 -15.65
N LEU A 523 6.21 22.15 -15.33
CA LEU A 523 5.23 21.68 -16.31
C LEU A 523 3.85 22.06 -15.77
N GLY A 524 3.66 23.37 -15.65
CA GLY A 524 2.39 24.04 -15.39
C GLY A 524 2.06 25.05 -16.49
N SER A 525 2.55 24.84 -17.72
CA SER A 525 2.13 25.63 -18.87
C SER A 525 0.85 25.03 -19.46
N SER A 526 -0.21 25.83 -19.42
CA SER A 526 -1.51 25.61 -20.05
C SER A 526 -1.42 24.98 -21.46
N PRO A 527 -2.44 24.20 -21.88
CA PRO A 527 -2.52 23.79 -23.28
C PRO A 527 -2.55 25.03 -24.18
N PRO A 528 -1.93 25.00 -25.37
CA PRO A 528 -2.07 26.08 -26.32
C PRO A 528 -3.55 26.25 -26.65
N SER A 529 -4.05 27.47 -26.53
CA SER A 529 -5.38 27.85 -27.00
C SER A 529 -5.50 27.43 -28.46
N ALA A 530 -6.43 26.52 -28.74
CA ALA A 530 -6.85 26.24 -30.10
C ALA A 530 -7.42 27.52 -30.73
N GLN A 531 -6.81 27.98 -31.81
CA GLN A 531 -7.45 28.81 -32.82
C GLN A 531 -7.96 27.90 -33.94
#